data_AF-A0A2V6SR27-F1
#
_entry.id   AF-A0A2V6SR27-F1
#
_cell.length_a   1.000
_cell.length_b   1.000
_cell.length_c   1.000
_cell.angle_alpha   90.00
_cell.angle_beta   90.00
_cell.angle_gamma   90.00
#
_symmetry.space_group_name_H-M   'P 1'
#
loop_
_entity.id
_entity.type
_entity.pdbx_description
1 polymer ?
#
loop_
_entity_poly.entity_id
_entity_poly.type
_entity_poly.pdbx_seq_one_letter_code
_entity_poly.pdbx_strand_id
1 'polypeptide(L)'
;FGLETYCQQGRVKGREDLERFLMAQLEGSVGPCDATAAVGTLRAAARDDLDACREIDATLEAMKAVKEFREGSRQMGRQTLRVAAALTGDSRLATYSADVDKALVPGHHAVGYGLTAAVLGWEAEAAAAAYLYSTTALLIGAALRLLSMGQMEGQRVLWALHPVIARVARLFRS
;
A
#
# COMPACT_ATOMS: atom_id res chain seq x y z
N PHE A 1 5.73 -1.19 -6.95
CA PHE A 1 6.60 -2.15 -7.67
C PHE A 1 6.83 -1.62 -9.08
N GLY A 2 7.95 -1.91 -9.74
CA GLY A 2 8.27 -1.40 -11.09
C GLY A 2 9.39 -0.37 -11.16
N LEU A 3 9.96 0.01 -10.02
CA LEU A 3 11.12 0.88 -9.96
C LEU A 3 12.33 0.20 -10.63
N GLU A 4 12.47 -1.11 -10.47
CA GLU A 4 13.51 -1.95 -11.05
C GLU A 4 13.62 -1.76 -12.57
N THR A 5 12.50 -1.87 -13.27
CA THR A 5 12.44 -1.70 -14.73
C THR A 5 12.84 -0.28 -15.15
N TYR A 6 12.37 0.73 -14.42
CA TYR A 6 12.72 2.12 -14.71
C TYR A 6 14.21 2.42 -14.43
N CYS A 7 14.80 1.81 -13.41
CA CYS A 7 16.23 1.88 -13.16
C CYS A 7 17.03 1.17 -14.28
N GLN A 8 16.63 -0.05 -14.67
CA GLN A 8 17.27 -0.81 -15.75
C GLN A 8 17.22 -0.11 -17.10
N GLN A 9 16.11 0.57 -17.41
CA GLN A 9 15.95 1.38 -18.62
C GLN A 9 16.67 2.74 -18.53
N GLY A 10 17.33 3.05 -17.41
CA GLY A 10 17.98 4.33 -17.17
C GLY A 10 17.01 5.50 -17.13
N ARG A 11 15.74 5.29 -16.76
CA ARG A 11 14.75 6.37 -16.58
C ARG A 11 14.81 6.99 -15.19
N VAL A 12 15.30 6.22 -14.22
CA VAL A 12 15.62 6.69 -12.87
C VAL A 12 17.10 6.46 -12.65
N LYS A 13 17.90 7.53 -12.60
CA LYS A 13 19.37 7.45 -12.49
C LYS A 13 19.93 8.05 -11.20
N GLY A 14 19.10 8.72 -10.41
CA GLY A 14 19.51 9.38 -9.18
C GLY A 14 18.36 10.01 -8.44
N ARG A 15 18.69 10.82 -7.44
CA ARG A 15 17.75 11.42 -6.49
C ARG A 15 16.57 12.13 -7.14
N GLU A 16 16.85 13.03 -8.10
CA GLU A 16 15.82 13.87 -8.73
C GLU A 16 14.84 13.05 -9.57
N ASP A 17 15.31 12.00 -10.25
CA ASP A 17 14.44 11.11 -11.00
C ASP A 17 13.60 10.24 -10.08
N LEU A 18 14.19 9.78 -8.97
CA LEU A 18 13.49 8.97 -7.97
C LEU A 18 12.37 9.79 -7.31
N GLU A 19 12.67 11.03 -6.93
CA GLU A 19 11.69 11.96 -6.35
C GLU A 19 10.52 12.20 -7.32
N ARG A 20 10.80 12.49 -8.60
CA ARG A 20 9.77 12.65 -9.64
C ARG A 20 8.95 11.37 -9.85
N PHE A 21 9.60 10.21 -9.90
CA PHE A 21 8.93 8.92 -10.05
C PHE A 21 7.98 8.65 -8.87
N LEU A 22 8.44 8.87 -7.63
CA LEU A 22 7.64 8.63 -6.43
C LEU A 22 6.50 9.64 -6.28
N MET A 23 6.72 10.91 -6.64
CA MET A 23 5.65 11.91 -6.69
C MET A 23 4.57 11.50 -7.68
N ALA A 24 4.94 11.10 -8.90
CA ALA A 24 3.99 10.60 -9.90
C ALA A 24 3.26 9.33 -9.44
N GLN A 25 3.93 8.44 -8.72
CA GLN A 25 3.32 7.26 -8.10
C GLN A 25 2.27 7.64 -7.05
N LEU A 26 2.62 8.54 -6.13
CA LEU A 26 1.74 9.01 -5.05
C LEU A 26 0.49 9.71 -5.60
N GLU A 27 0.64 10.54 -6.64
CA GLU A 27 -0.48 11.31 -7.21
C GLU A 27 -1.29 10.50 -8.23
N GLY A 28 -0.65 9.57 -8.97
CA GLY A 28 -1.27 8.89 -10.11
C GLY A 28 -1.77 7.47 -9.85
N SER A 29 -1.24 6.75 -8.86
CA SER A 29 -1.70 5.36 -8.61
C SER A 29 -1.74 4.93 -7.14
N VAL A 30 -0.67 5.11 -6.36
CA VAL A 30 -0.62 4.72 -4.94
C VAL A 30 -1.65 5.50 -4.11
N GLY A 31 -1.84 6.80 -4.37
CA GLY A 31 -2.90 7.59 -3.75
C GLY A 31 -4.29 7.18 -4.24
N PRO A 32 -4.63 7.36 -5.52
CA PRO A 32 -5.99 7.17 -6.01
C PRO A 32 -6.51 5.72 -5.95
N CYS A 33 -5.63 4.71 -6.09
CA CYS A 33 -6.03 3.30 -6.12
C CYS A 33 -5.78 2.60 -4.79
N ASP A 34 -4.51 2.52 -4.37
CA ASP A 34 -4.15 1.67 -3.23
C ASP A 34 -4.56 2.30 -1.88
N ALA A 35 -4.34 3.61 -1.68
CA ALA A 35 -4.79 4.28 -0.46
C ALA A 35 -6.32 4.37 -0.38
N THR A 36 -7.01 4.57 -1.52
CA THR A 36 -8.48 4.49 -1.59
C THR A 36 -8.99 3.10 -1.23
N ALA A 37 -8.37 2.03 -1.74
CA ALA A 37 -8.74 0.66 -1.38
C ALA A 37 -8.48 0.39 0.11
N ALA A 38 -7.35 0.85 0.66
CA ALA A 38 -7.03 0.72 2.07
C ALA A 38 -8.05 1.41 2.98
N VAL A 39 -8.37 2.68 2.71
CA VAL A 39 -9.36 3.44 3.49
C VAL A 39 -10.78 2.93 3.28
N GLY A 40 -11.13 2.54 2.05
CA GLY A 40 -12.43 1.93 1.74
C GLY A 40 -12.63 0.63 2.52
N THR A 41 -11.60 -0.22 2.57
CA THR A 41 -11.60 -1.45 3.36
C THR A 41 -11.70 -1.15 4.85
N LEU A 42 -10.97 -0.15 5.34
CA LEU A 42 -11.05 0.29 6.73
C LEU A 42 -12.50 0.65 7.09
N ARG A 43 -13.15 1.51 6.29
CA ARG A 43 -14.53 1.95 6.52
C ARG A 43 -15.55 0.81 6.40
N ALA A 44 -15.33 -0.14 5.48
CA ALA A 44 -16.17 -1.32 5.34
C ALA A 44 -16.05 -2.23 6.56
N ALA A 45 -14.82 -2.57 6.94
CA ALA A 45 -14.54 -3.43 8.09
C ALA A 45 -14.98 -2.80 9.43
N ALA A 46 -14.89 -1.48 9.59
CA ALA A 46 -15.41 -0.78 10.76
C ALA A 46 -16.94 -0.92 10.92
N ARG A 47 -17.66 -1.29 9.84
CA ARG A 47 -19.10 -1.59 9.83
C ARG A 47 -19.40 -3.09 9.78
N ASP A 48 -18.39 -3.94 10.01
CA ASP A 48 -18.46 -5.41 9.87
C ASP A 48 -18.87 -5.91 8.49
N ASP A 49 -18.66 -5.11 7.45
CA ASP A 49 -18.98 -5.44 6.07
C ASP A 49 -17.77 -6.08 5.37
N LEU A 50 -17.56 -7.38 5.65
CA LEU A 50 -16.50 -8.15 5.00
C LEU A 50 -16.77 -8.37 3.52
N ASP A 51 -18.03 -8.42 3.08
CA ASP A 51 -18.35 -8.60 1.65
C ASP A 51 -17.91 -7.39 0.83
N ALA A 52 -18.14 -6.16 1.31
CA ALA A 52 -17.59 -4.97 0.69
C ALA A 52 -16.04 -4.98 0.66
N CYS A 53 -15.37 -5.56 1.66
CA CYS A 53 -13.92 -5.72 1.63
C CYS A 53 -13.49 -6.66 0.47
N ARG A 54 -14.22 -7.75 0.24
CA ARG A 54 -13.96 -8.69 -0.87
C ARG A 54 -14.19 -8.03 -2.23
N GLU A 55 -15.23 -7.21 -2.36
CA GLU A 55 -15.49 -6.43 -3.59
C GLU A 55 -14.37 -5.43 -3.90
N ILE A 56 -13.87 -4.73 -2.89
CA ILE A 56 -12.72 -3.82 -3.03
C ILE A 56 -11.48 -4.60 -3.48
N ASP A 57 -11.21 -5.76 -2.89
CA ASP A 57 -10.07 -6.61 -3.25
C ASP A 57 -10.16 -7.12 -4.70
N ALA A 58 -11.34 -7.56 -5.12
CA ALA A 58 -11.60 -7.99 -6.50
C ALA A 58 -11.44 -6.83 -7.51
N THR A 59 -11.91 -5.63 -7.15
CA THR A 59 -11.72 -4.42 -7.96
C THR A 59 -10.24 -4.09 -8.10
N LEU A 60 -9.48 -4.20 -7.01
CA LEU A 60 -8.05 -3.92 -7.01
C LEU A 60 -7.26 -4.93 -7.86
N GLU A 61 -7.64 -6.21 -7.84
CA GLU A 61 -7.08 -7.27 -8.69
C GLU A 61 -7.28 -6.94 -10.19
N ALA A 62 -8.47 -6.47 -10.56
CA ALA A 62 -8.81 -6.09 -11.93
C ALA A 62 -8.05 -4.84 -12.40
N MET A 63 -7.83 -3.86 -11.51
CA MET A 63 -7.13 -2.61 -11.83
C MET A 63 -5.61 -2.78 -11.96
N LYS A 64 -5.01 -3.77 -11.29
CA LYS A 64 -3.55 -4.00 -11.31
C LYS A 64 -3.10 -4.76 -12.56
N ALA A 65 -3.24 -4.16 -13.75
CA ALA A 65 -2.95 -4.81 -15.04
C ALA A 65 -1.55 -5.47 -15.12
N VAL A 66 -0.53 -4.85 -14.52
CA VAL A 66 0.86 -5.36 -14.49
C VAL A 66 0.97 -6.54 -13.52
N LYS A 67 1.31 -7.72 -14.07
CA LYS A 67 1.36 -9.01 -13.35
C LYS A 67 2.26 -8.95 -12.11
N GLU A 68 3.44 -8.39 -12.24
CA GLU A 68 4.44 -8.29 -11.17
C GLU A 68 3.92 -7.45 -10.00
N PHE A 69 3.13 -6.40 -10.29
CA PHE A 69 2.58 -5.53 -9.24
C PHE A 69 1.43 -6.20 -8.51
N ARG A 70 0.62 -6.94 -9.26
CA ARG A 70 -0.47 -7.75 -8.73
C ARG A 70 0.05 -8.84 -7.80
N GLU A 71 1.03 -9.63 -8.25
CA GLU A 71 1.66 -10.70 -7.48
C GLU A 71 2.37 -10.19 -6.22
N GLY A 72 3.17 -9.13 -6.34
CA GLY A 72 3.83 -8.51 -5.20
C GLY A 72 2.83 -7.98 -4.17
N SER A 73 1.73 -7.36 -4.62
CA SER A 73 0.68 -6.87 -3.73
C SER A 73 -0.05 -8.00 -2.99
N ARG A 74 -0.35 -9.12 -3.65
CA ARG A 74 -0.97 -10.30 -3.03
C ARG A 74 -0.05 -10.97 -2.02
N GLN A 75 1.24 -11.09 -2.35
CA GLN A 75 2.23 -11.65 -1.44
C GLN A 75 2.35 -10.81 -0.16
N MET A 76 2.45 -9.48 -0.30
CA MET A 76 2.48 -8.58 0.84
C MET A 76 1.19 -8.66 1.67
N GLY A 77 0.02 -8.65 1.03
CA GLY A 77 -1.26 -8.70 1.74
C GLY A 77 -1.49 -9.99 2.51
N ARG A 78 -1.13 -11.15 1.92
CA ARG A 78 -1.12 -12.43 2.64
C ARG A 78 -0.27 -12.37 3.92
N GLN A 79 0.93 -11.78 3.85
CA GLN A 79 1.78 -11.65 5.03
C GLN A 79 1.19 -10.66 6.05
N THR A 80 0.65 -9.53 5.59
CA THR A 80 -0.01 -8.55 6.46
C THR A 80 -1.17 -9.18 7.22
N LEU A 81 -2.06 -9.89 6.54
CA LEU A 81 -3.23 -10.54 7.14
C LEU A 81 -2.82 -11.61 8.16
N ARG A 82 -1.86 -12.46 7.83
CA ARG A 82 -1.37 -13.49 8.76
C ARG A 82 -0.79 -12.89 10.04
N VAL A 83 0.06 -11.88 9.91
CA VAL A 83 0.65 -11.19 11.06
C VAL A 83 -0.43 -10.50 11.88
N ALA A 84 -1.33 -9.76 11.24
CA ALA A 84 -2.39 -9.04 11.92
C ALA A 84 -3.36 -9.98 12.66
N ALA A 85 -3.79 -11.08 12.01
CA ALA A 85 -4.65 -12.08 12.64
C ALA A 85 -3.97 -12.71 13.86
N ALA A 86 -2.69 -13.07 13.75
CA ALA A 86 -1.95 -13.68 14.85
C ALA A 86 -1.75 -12.74 16.04
N LEU A 87 -1.49 -11.45 15.79
CA LEU A 87 -1.20 -10.48 16.85
C LEU A 87 -2.46 -9.93 17.53
N THR A 88 -3.57 -9.79 16.79
CA THR A 88 -4.81 -9.20 17.31
C THR A 88 -5.79 -10.24 17.84
N GLY A 89 -5.77 -11.46 17.31
CA GLY A 89 -6.79 -12.47 17.58
C GLY A 89 -8.19 -12.12 17.04
N ASP A 90 -8.32 -11.10 16.19
CA ASP A 90 -9.61 -10.66 15.65
C ASP A 90 -10.15 -11.67 14.61
N SER A 91 -11.41 -12.07 14.79
CA SER A 91 -12.06 -13.10 13.97
C SER A 91 -12.25 -12.68 12.51
N ARG A 92 -12.33 -11.39 12.21
CA ARG A 92 -12.48 -10.87 10.83
C ARG A 92 -11.18 -11.02 10.08
N LEU A 93 -10.05 -10.66 10.70
CA LEU A 93 -8.71 -10.89 10.14
C LEU A 93 -8.42 -12.38 9.95
N ALA A 94 -8.79 -13.22 10.93
CA ALA A 94 -8.64 -14.67 10.80
C ALA A 94 -9.47 -15.25 9.64
N THR A 95 -10.74 -14.84 9.53
CA THR A 95 -11.64 -15.24 8.43
C THR A 95 -11.06 -14.81 7.08
N TYR A 96 -10.69 -13.53 6.94
CA TYR A 96 -10.17 -13.02 5.67
C TYR A 96 -8.84 -13.66 5.29
N SER A 97 -7.94 -13.91 6.26
CA SER A 97 -6.70 -14.65 6.03
C SER A 97 -6.98 -16.08 5.52
N ALA A 98 -7.98 -16.76 6.07
CA ALA A 98 -8.37 -18.09 5.63
C ALA A 98 -8.97 -18.08 4.21
N ASP A 99 -9.74 -17.05 3.85
CA ASP A 99 -10.27 -16.87 2.50
C ASP A 99 -9.14 -16.68 1.46
N VAL A 100 -8.09 -15.92 1.83
CA VAL A 100 -6.88 -15.75 1.00
C VAL A 100 -6.12 -17.07 0.82
N ASP A 101 -5.99 -17.87 1.88
CA ASP A 101 -5.30 -19.17 1.84
C ASP A 101 -6.07 -20.20 1.00
N LYS A 102 -7.41 -20.13 1.02
CA LYS A 102 -8.30 -20.93 0.16
C LYS A 102 -8.44 -20.38 -1.27
N ALA A 103 -7.78 -19.27 -1.60
CA ALA A 103 -7.88 -18.57 -2.87
C ALA A 103 -9.31 -18.14 -3.25
N LEU A 104 -10.15 -17.85 -2.26
CA LEU A 104 -11.48 -17.28 -2.46
C LEU A 104 -11.44 -15.77 -2.76
N VAL A 105 -10.37 -15.10 -2.31
CA VAL A 105 -10.11 -13.68 -2.56
C VAL A 105 -8.63 -13.46 -2.90
N PRO A 106 -8.27 -12.38 -3.62
CA PRO A 106 -6.89 -12.10 -4.01
C PRO A 106 -5.94 -11.88 -2.82
N GLY A 107 -6.37 -11.10 -1.83
CA GLY A 107 -5.61 -10.78 -0.62
C GLY A 107 -4.59 -9.67 -0.82
N HIS A 108 -4.96 -8.54 -1.45
CA HIS A 108 -4.03 -7.44 -1.68
C HIS A 108 -3.60 -6.69 -0.40
N HIS A 109 -2.37 -6.16 -0.42
CA HIS A 109 -1.79 -5.43 0.71
C HIS A 109 -2.64 -4.27 1.22
N ALA A 110 -3.22 -3.46 0.32
CA ALA A 110 -4.10 -2.36 0.70
C ALA A 110 -5.30 -2.85 1.53
N VAL A 111 -5.91 -3.97 1.14
CA VAL A 111 -7.06 -4.57 1.83
C VAL A 111 -6.65 -5.16 3.18
N GLY A 112 -5.56 -5.95 3.21
CA GLY A 112 -5.03 -6.48 4.47
C GLY A 112 -4.65 -5.38 5.47
N TYR A 113 -4.04 -4.30 4.97
CA TYR A 113 -3.73 -3.12 5.76
C TYR A 113 -5.00 -2.42 6.27
N GLY A 114 -5.98 -2.17 5.40
CA GLY A 114 -7.24 -1.51 5.75
C GLY A 114 -8.06 -2.27 6.80
N LEU A 115 -8.17 -3.60 6.64
CA LEU A 115 -8.76 -4.48 7.65
C LEU A 115 -8.04 -4.36 8.99
N THR A 116 -6.70 -4.39 8.97
CA THR A 116 -5.89 -4.26 10.18
C THR A 116 -6.11 -2.90 10.84
N ALA A 117 -6.12 -1.81 10.07
CA ALA A 117 -6.34 -0.47 10.55
C ALA A 117 -7.75 -0.31 11.19
N ALA A 118 -8.78 -0.96 10.62
CA ALA A 118 -10.11 -0.98 11.22
C ALA A 118 -10.15 -1.72 12.56
N VAL A 119 -9.51 -2.90 12.65
CA VAL A 119 -9.39 -3.67 13.89
C VAL A 119 -8.68 -2.87 14.98
N LEU A 120 -7.66 -2.09 14.60
CA LEU A 120 -6.91 -1.24 15.52
C LEU A 120 -7.60 0.12 15.81
N GLY A 121 -8.76 0.39 15.22
CA GLY A 121 -9.52 1.62 15.46
C GLY A 121 -8.85 2.89 14.92
N TRP A 122 -8.16 2.79 13.79
CA TRP A 122 -7.48 3.95 13.20
C TRP A 122 -8.44 4.88 12.47
N GLU A 123 -8.20 6.17 12.59
CA GLU A 123 -8.85 7.20 11.77
C GLU A 123 -8.39 7.12 10.31
N ALA A 124 -9.30 7.38 9.38
CA ALA A 124 -9.06 7.22 7.94
C ALA A 124 -7.88 8.05 7.39
N GLU A 125 -7.76 9.31 7.80
CA GLU A 125 -6.63 10.18 7.40
C GLU A 125 -5.29 9.65 7.94
N ALA A 126 -5.27 9.16 9.19
CA ALA A 126 -4.06 8.62 9.80
C ALA A 126 -3.62 7.31 9.13
N ALA A 127 -4.58 6.42 8.82
CA ALA A 127 -4.33 5.20 8.07
C ALA A 127 -3.82 5.51 6.65
N ALA A 128 -4.42 6.47 5.96
CA ALA A 128 -3.93 6.90 4.64
C ALA A 128 -2.49 7.43 4.73
N ALA A 129 -2.20 8.32 5.68
CA ALA A 129 -0.86 8.89 5.84
C ALA A 129 0.19 7.81 6.11
N ALA A 130 -0.09 6.87 7.01
CA ALA A 130 0.82 5.78 7.34
C ALA A 130 1.00 4.80 6.17
N TYR A 131 -0.06 4.46 5.44
CA TYR A 131 0.03 3.62 4.23
C TYR A 131 0.91 4.25 3.15
N LEU A 132 0.66 5.53 2.83
CA LEU A 132 1.42 6.28 1.84
C LEU A 132 2.90 6.42 2.24
N TYR A 133 3.17 6.75 3.51
CA TYR A 133 4.52 6.85 4.04
C TYR A 133 5.27 5.52 3.96
N SER A 134 4.68 4.44 4.46
CA SER A 134 5.32 3.11 4.48
C SER A 134 5.58 2.58 3.08
N THR A 135 4.65 2.79 2.14
CA THR A 135 4.84 2.45 0.72
C THR A 135 5.99 3.27 0.10
N THR A 136 6.05 4.58 0.38
CA THR A 136 7.12 5.45 -0.11
C THR A 136 8.49 5.03 0.44
N ALA A 137 8.57 4.77 1.75
CA ALA A 137 9.78 4.30 2.40
C ALA A 137 10.26 2.95 1.85
N LEU A 138 9.34 2.01 1.58
CA LEU A 138 9.66 0.73 0.96
C LEU A 138 10.27 0.91 -0.43
N LEU A 139 9.67 1.77 -1.26
CA LEU A 139 10.18 2.06 -2.61
C LEU A 139 11.55 2.76 -2.57
N ILE A 140 11.75 3.70 -1.64
CA ILE A 140 13.06 4.33 -1.43
C ILE A 140 14.09 3.26 -1.02
N GLY A 141 13.77 2.37 -0.09
CA GLY A 141 14.67 1.28 0.32
C GLY A 141 15.03 0.34 -0.84
N ALA A 142 14.13 0.10 -1.78
CA ALA A 142 14.45 -0.60 -3.02
C ALA A 142 15.36 0.24 -3.94
N ALA A 143 15.08 1.53 -4.10
CA ALA A 143 15.86 2.45 -4.91
C ALA A 143 17.32 2.54 -4.46
N LEU A 144 17.56 2.63 -3.14
CA LEU A 144 18.90 2.74 -2.57
C LEU A 144 19.78 1.55 -2.97
N ARG A 145 19.20 0.33 -3.01
CA ARG A 145 19.89 -0.90 -3.43
C ARG A 145 20.12 -0.94 -4.94
N LEU A 146 19.17 -0.47 -5.73
CA LEU A 146 19.22 -0.52 -7.20
C LEU A 146 20.13 0.54 -7.82
N LEU A 147 20.24 1.71 -7.18
CA LEU A 147 20.96 2.89 -7.69
C LEU A 147 22.26 3.17 -6.95
N SER A 148 22.64 2.32 -5.99
CA SER A 148 23.80 2.54 -5.12
C SER A 148 23.80 3.92 -4.44
N MET A 149 22.62 4.39 -4.04
CA MET A 149 22.45 5.70 -3.39
C MET A 149 22.72 5.60 -1.88
N GLY A 150 23.23 6.69 -1.30
CA GLY A 150 23.45 6.79 0.15
C GLY A 150 22.15 6.93 0.94
N GLN A 151 22.17 6.48 2.21
CA GLN A 151 21.00 6.55 3.11
C GLN A 151 20.46 7.99 3.28
N MET A 152 21.36 8.98 3.36
CA MET A 152 20.98 10.39 3.47
C MET A 152 20.21 10.89 2.25
N GLU A 153 20.53 10.40 1.05
CA GLU A 153 19.81 10.77 -0.18
C GLU A 153 18.38 10.20 -0.14
N GLY A 154 18.20 8.97 0.34
CA GLY A 154 16.86 8.39 0.55
C GLY A 154 16.01 9.19 1.53
N GLN A 155 16.60 9.63 2.65
CA GLN A 155 15.91 10.46 3.63
C GLN A 155 15.55 11.84 3.06
N ARG A 156 16.41 12.44 2.23
CA ARG A 156 16.09 13.70 1.53
C ARG A 156 14.88 13.56 0.62
N VAL A 157 14.78 12.45 -0.13
CA VAL A 157 13.60 12.17 -0.97
C VAL A 157 12.34 12.01 -0.12
N LEU A 158 12.41 11.23 0.97
CA LEU A 158 11.26 11.04 1.86
C LEU A 158 10.80 12.36 2.50
N TRP A 159 11.76 13.19 2.93
CA TRP A 159 11.50 14.54 3.44
C TRP A 159 10.80 15.43 2.41
N ALA A 160 11.28 15.43 1.17
CA ALA A 160 10.68 16.21 0.08
C ALA A 160 9.25 15.77 -0.26
N LEU A 161 8.94 14.47 -0.11
CA LEU A 161 7.62 13.92 -0.39
C LEU A 161 6.62 14.02 0.76
N HIS A 162 7.08 14.35 1.99
CA HIS A 162 6.20 14.45 3.15
C HIS A 162 4.99 15.38 2.92
N PRO A 163 5.12 16.60 2.36
CA PRO A 163 3.97 17.47 2.09
C PRO A 163 2.96 16.86 1.11
N VAL A 164 3.43 16.06 0.14
CA VAL A 164 2.57 15.35 -0.82
C VAL A 164 1.77 14.26 -0.12
N ILE A 165 2.45 13.44 0.70
CA ILE A 165 1.80 12.40 1.52
C ILE A 165 0.71 13.02 2.39
N ALA A 166 1.02 14.11 3.10
CA ALA A 166 0.06 14.80 3.97
C ALA A 166 -1.13 15.36 3.17
N ARG A 167 -0.89 15.93 1.98
CA ARG A 167 -1.96 16.44 1.11
C ARG A 167 -2.89 15.33 0.63
N VAL A 168 -2.33 14.21 0.16
CA VAL A 168 -3.12 13.07 -0.34
C VAL A 168 -3.89 12.41 0.80
N ALA A 169 -3.28 12.25 1.98
CA ALA A 169 -3.95 11.67 3.14
C ALA A 169 -5.20 12.46 3.58
N ARG A 170 -5.16 13.80 3.50
CA ARG A 170 -6.31 14.67 3.84
C ARG A 170 -7.55 14.44 2.98
N LEU A 171 -7.40 13.85 1.79
CA LEU A 171 -8.54 13.48 0.94
C LEU A 171 -9.45 12.44 1.62
N PHE A 172 -8.96 11.77 2.66
CA PHE A 172 -9.67 10.70 3.37
C PHE A 172 -10.22 11.11 4.74
N ARG A 173 -10.21 12.41 5.08
CA ARG A 173 -10.66 12.91 6.40
C ARG A 173 -12.16 12.72 6.67
N SER A 174 -12.99 12.70 5.62
CA SER A 174 -14.47 12.69 5.72
C SER A 174 -15.07 11.31 5.91
#